data_AF-A0A7S3UE88-F1
#
_entry.id   AF-A0A7S3UE88-F1
#
_cell.length_a   1.000
_cell.length_b   1.000
_cell.length_c   1.000
_cell.angle_alpha   90.00
_cell.angle_beta   90.00
_cell.angle_gamma   90.00
#
_symmetry.space_group_name_H-M   'P 1'
#
loop_
_entity.id
_entity.type
_entity.pdbx_description
1 polymer ?
#
loop_
_entity_poly.entity_id
_entity_poly.type
_entity_poly.pdbx_seq_one_letter_code
_entity_poly.pdbx_strand_id
1 'polypeptide(L)'
;EAHQKTREATQLRLARRVGSEAHGSPGRMAKNFGEPKCLNAVAQFHRLFRVPVEPRPCIPDAKRAALRVALIQEELDELRQSIQNNDLVEAADALADLQYVVSGAVLEFGMADKFKDVFDEVHRSNMSKACETEEIAKATVEHYARLEQPCSYQKVDGEWLVYRDSDNKVLKSVQYSPADIQGTLEAGKENETN
;
A
#
# COMPACT_ATOMS: atom_id res chain seq x y z
N GLU A 1 24.77 22.72 -0.81
CA GLU A 1 24.27 23.00 0.55
C GLU A 1 23.04 23.90 0.63
N ALA A 2 22.92 25.00 -0.14
CA ALA A 2 21.70 25.82 -0.14
C ALA A 2 20.45 25.08 -0.68
N HIS A 3 20.60 24.22 -1.69
CA HIS A 3 19.52 23.39 -2.25
C HIS A 3 19.06 22.23 -1.33
N GLN A 4 19.90 21.80 -0.38
CA GLN A 4 19.54 20.78 0.62
C GLN A 4 18.63 21.40 1.70
N LYS A 5 18.95 22.63 2.14
CA LYS A 5 18.15 23.39 3.10
C LYS A 5 16.77 23.80 2.57
N THR A 6 16.58 23.90 1.26
CA THR A 6 15.28 24.23 0.64
C THR A 6 14.34 23.02 0.57
N ARG A 7 14.87 21.78 0.49
CA ARG A 7 14.08 20.54 0.47
C ARG A 7 13.54 20.18 1.86
N GLU A 8 14.33 20.35 2.91
CA GLU A 8 13.85 20.20 4.31
C GLU A 8 12.77 21.22 4.67
N ALA A 9 12.93 22.48 4.25
CA ALA A 9 11.94 23.53 4.50
C ALA A 9 10.60 23.30 3.77
N THR A 10 10.60 22.54 2.67
CA THR A 10 9.39 22.23 1.89
C THR A 10 8.63 21.02 2.46
N GLN A 11 9.35 20.00 2.95
CA GLN A 11 8.72 18.87 3.65
C GLN A 11 8.21 19.26 5.05
N LEU A 12 8.89 20.14 5.78
CA LEU A 12 8.40 20.66 7.07
C LEU A 12 7.14 21.52 6.93
N ARG A 13 6.92 22.16 5.77
CA ARG A 13 5.71 22.95 5.48
C ARG A 13 4.50 22.08 5.17
N LEU A 14 4.69 20.90 4.58
CA LEU A 14 3.60 19.92 4.45
C LEU A 14 3.19 19.35 5.81
N ALA A 15 4.16 19.06 6.68
CA ALA A 15 3.89 18.56 8.03
C ALA A 15 3.21 19.61 8.94
N ARG A 16 3.56 20.90 8.82
CA ARG A 16 2.95 21.98 9.61
C ARG A 16 1.55 22.40 9.17
N ARG A 17 1.12 22.07 7.94
CA ARG A 17 -0.25 22.40 7.48
C ARG A 17 -1.32 21.50 8.09
N VAL A 18 -0.93 20.42 8.76
CA VAL A 18 -1.84 19.50 9.46
C VAL A 18 -2.10 19.96 10.91
N GLY A 19 -1.38 20.98 11.40
CA GLY A 19 -1.48 21.46 12.78
C GLY A 19 -1.84 22.93 12.89
N SER A 20 -3.05 23.32 12.48
CA SER A 20 -3.77 24.53 12.97
C SER A 20 -5.05 24.79 12.18
N GLU A 21 -6.06 23.93 12.26
CA GLU A 21 -7.47 24.34 12.10
C GLU A 21 -8.36 23.44 12.98
N ALA A 22 -8.29 23.66 14.28
CA ALA A 22 -9.32 23.18 15.20
C ALA A 22 -10.52 24.12 15.10
N HIS A 23 -11.41 23.94 14.11
CA HIS A 23 -12.80 24.40 14.13
C HIS A 23 -13.66 23.34 13.44
N GLY A 24 -14.56 22.72 14.20
CA GLY A 24 -15.41 21.64 13.73
C GLY A 24 -16.21 22.01 12.48
N SER A 25 -16.03 21.22 11.42
CA SER A 25 -16.96 21.15 10.30
C SER A 25 -17.65 19.78 10.30
N PRO A 26 -18.95 19.72 10.00
CA PRO A 26 -19.69 18.47 9.94
C PRO A 26 -19.11 17.56 8.85
N GLY A 27 -19.05 16.26 9.15
CA GLY A 27 -18.34 15.21 8.43
C GLY A 27 -18.35 15.36 6.92
N ARG A 28 -17.19 15.70 6.35
CA ARG A 28 -16.95 15.57 4.93
C ARG A 28 -16.96 14.06 4.64
N MET A 29 -18.00 13.55 3.99
CA MET A 29 -17.98 12.17 3.49
C MET A 29 -16.67 11.95 2.73
N ALA A 30 -15.99 10.84 3.03
CA ALA A 30 -14.76 10.47 2.35
C ALA A 30 -15.00 10.53 0.83
N LYS A 31 -14.16 11.26 0.12
CA LYS A 31 -14.24 11.34 -1.34
C LYS A 31 -13.92 9.95 -1.88
N ASN A 32 -14.88 9.33 -2.57
CA ASN A 32 -14.59 8.13 -3.34
C ASN A 32 -13.77 8.51 -4.58
N PHE A 33 -12.72 7.74 -4.86
CA PHE A 33 -11.90 7.90 -6.05
C PHE A 33 -12.37 6.92 -7.13
N GLY A 34 -12.29 7.32 -8.39
CA GLY A 34 -12.54 6.40 -9.50
C GLY A 34 -11.40 5.39 -9.58
N GLU A 35 -11.71 4.11 -9.47
CA GLU A 35 -10.73 3.04 -9.56
C GLU A 35 -10.68 2.47 -10.99
N PRO A 36 -9.49 2.35 -11.61
CA PRO A 36 -9.35 1.62 -12.85
C PRO A 36 -9.60 0.12 -12.60
N LYS A 37 -10.31 -0.54 -13.52
CA LYS A 37 -10.51 -2.00 -13.49
C LYS A 37 -9.25 -2.73 -13.99
N CYS A 38 -8.08 -2.42 -13.43
CA CYS A 38 -6.77 -2.80 -13.95
C CYS A 38 -6.66 -4.30 -14.25
N LEU A 39 -7.01 -5.16 -13.27
CA LEU A 39 -6.91 -6.60 -13.45
C LEU A 39 -7.73 -7.11 -14.66
N ASN A 40 -8.93 -6.59 -14.87
CA ASN A 40 -9.78 -6.96 -16.00
C ASN A 40 -9.25 -6.42 -17.33
N ALA A 41 -8.72 -5.19 -17.34
CA ALA A 41 -8.11 -4.59 -18.54
C ALA A 41 -6.85 -5.36 -18.96
N VAL A 42 -5.98 -5.71 -18.02
CA VAL A 42 -4.78 -6.50 -18.29
C VAL A 42 -5.13 -7.95 -18.65
N ALA A 43 -6.18 -8.54 -18.07
CA ALA A 43 -6.67 -9.84 -18.51
C ALA A 43 -7.17 -9.82 -19.96
N GLN A 44 -7.80 -8.73 -20.40
CA GLN A 44 -8.17 -8.55 -21.80
C GLN A 44 -6.93 -8.48 -22.70
N PHE A 45 -5.89 -7.75 -22.29
CA PHE A 45 -4.60 -7.72 -22.99
C PHE A 45 -3.99 -9.12 -23.07
N HIS A 46 -3.88 -9.85 -21.95
CA HIS A 46 -3.33 -11.21 -21.91
C HIS A 46 -4.06 -12.15 -22.87
N ARG A 47 -5.41 -12.07 -22.93
CA ARG A 47 -6.20 -12.84 -23.90
C ARG A 47 -5.89 -12.47 -25.35
N LEU A 48 -5.80 -11.19 -25.67
CA LEU A 48 -5.54 -10.70 -27.03
C LEU A 48 -4.13 -11.08 -27.51
N PHE A 49 -3.12 -10.88 -26.66
CA PHE A 49 -1.71 -11.10 -26.98
C PHE A 49 -1.19 -12.48 -26.58
N ARG A 50 -2.08 -13.38 -26.13
CA ARG A 50 -1.77 -14.76 -25.74
C ARG A 50 -0.68 -14.86 -24.66
N VAL A 51 -0.72 -13.93 -23.71
CA VAL A 51 0.09 -13.98 -22.50
C VAL A 51 -0.62 -14.90 -21.49
N PRO A 52 0.10 -15.77 -20.76
CA PRO A 52 -0.53 -16.71 -19.84
C PRO A 52 -1.42 -16.05 -18.79
N VAL A 53 -2.47 -16.77 -18.39
CA VAL A 53 -3.30 -16.48 -17.21
C VAL A 53 -3.51 -17.82 -16.54
N GLU A 54 -2.99 -17.96 -15.32
CA GLU A 54 -3.06 -19.23 -14.61
C GLU A 54 -4.45 -19.37 -13.95
N PRO A 55 -5.10 -20.54 -14.04
CA PRO A 55 -6.47 -20.71 -13.55
C PRO A 55 -6.55 -20.87 -12.03
N ARG A 56 -5.41 -21.10 -11.35
CA ARG A 56 -5.33 -21.30 -9.91
C ARG A 56 -4.02 -20.74 -9.37
N PRO A 57 -3.98 -20.32 -8.09
CA PRO A 57 -2.77 -19.83 -7.44
C PRO A 57 -1.57 -20.77 -7.65
N CYS A 58 -0.52 -20.27 -8.26
CA CYS A 58 0.70 -21.01 -8.51
C CYS A 58 1.91 -20.08 -8.63
N ILE A 59 3.10 -20.68 -8.61
CA ILE A 59 4.31 -20.01 -9.10
C ILE A 59 4.48 -20.46 -10.56
N PRO A 60 4.49 -19.55 -11.54
CA PRO A 60 4.72 -19.93 -12.93
C PRO A 60 6.15 -20.42 -13.13
N ASP A 61 6.48 -20.94 -14.31
CA ASP A 61 7.84 -21.42 -14.57
C ASP A 61 8.88 -20.30 -14.36
N ALA A 62 10.13 -20.70 -14.06
CA ALA A 62 11.18 -19.78 -13.64
C ALA A 62 11.44 -18.65 -14.65
N LYS A 63 11.27 -18.89 -15.96
CA LYS A 63 11.47 -17.84 -16.97
C LYS A 63 10.33 -16.83 -16.94
N ARG A 64 9.10 -17.28 -16.77
CA ARG A 64 7.92 -16.41 -16.62
C ARG A 64 7.98 -15.61 -15.33
N ALA A 65 8.30 -16.25 -14.21
CA ALA A 65 8.47 -15.57 -12.93
C ALA A 65 9.58 -14.50 -13.01
N ALA A 66 10.72 -14.82 -13.62
CA ALA A 66 11.81 -13.86 -13.83
C ALA A 66 11.40 -12.69 -14.73
N LEU A 67 10.66 -12.94 -15.81
CA LEU A 67 10.12 -11.89 -16.67
C LEU A 67 9.20 -10.94 -15.90
N ARG A 68 8.31 -11.47 -15.04
CA ARG A 68 7.40 -10.63 -14.24
C ARG A 68 8.15 -9.71 -13.27
N VAL A 69 9.19 -10.24 -12.62
CA VAL A 69 10.06 -9.43 -11.76
C VAL A 69 10.80 -8.37 -12.56
N ALA A 70 11.34 -8.72 -13.73
CA ALA A 70 12.06 -7.77 -14.58
C ALA A 70 11.18 -6.60 -15.03
N LEU A 71 9.96 -6.87 -15.48
CA LEU A 71 9.00 -5.82 -15.87
C LEU A 71 8.63 -4.91 -14.70
N ILE A 72 8.36 -5.48 -13.50
CA ILE A 72 8.07 -4.66 -12.31
C ILE A 72 9.27 -3.78 -11.93
N GLN A 73 10.49 -4.32 -12.07
CA GLN A 73 11.72 -3.59 -11.75
C GLN A 73 11.97 -2.44 -12.73
N GLU A 74 11.71 -2.64 -14.02
CA GLU A 74 11.80 -1.60 -15.06
C GLU A 74 10.93 -0.38 -14.71
N GLU A 75 9.61 -0.58 -14.50
CA GLU A 75 8.71 0.53 -14.18
C GLU A 75 9.03 1.21 -12.83
N LEU A 76 9.58 0.46 -11.88
CA LEU A 76 10.03 1.01 -10.61
C LEU A 76 11.25 1.93 -10.80
N ASP A 77 12.18 1.56 -11.66
CA ASP A 77 13.36 2.38 -11.95
C ASP A 77 12.97 3.66 -12.71
N GLU A 78 11.99 3.59 -13.60
CA GLU A 78 11.40 4.77 -14.25
C GLU A 78 10.72 5.72 -13.26
N LEU A 79 9.94 5.18 -12.31
CA LEU A 79 9.36 5.97 -11.23
C LEU A 79 10.45 6.66 -10.38
N ARG A 80 11.55 5.95 -10.09
CA ARG A 80 12.67 6.55 -9.33
C ARG A 80 13.32 7.68 -10.12
N GLN A 81 13.51 7.50 -11.43
CA GLN A 81 14.14 8.50 -12.29
C GLN A 81 13.25 9.74 -12.45
N SER A 82 11.94 9.58 -12.65
CA SER A 82 10.99 10.69 -12.77
C SER A 82 10.92 11.54 -11.50
N ILE A 83 10.95 10.90 -10.32
CA ILE A 83 11.03 11.60 -9.02
C ILE A 83 12.34 12.41 -8.90
N GLN A 84 13.48 11.83 -9.29
CA GLN A 84 14.77 12.53 -9.26
C GLN A 84 14.77 13.75 -10.19
N ASN A 85 14.11 13.62 -11.34
CA ASN A 85 13.97 14.67 -12.34
C ASN A 85 12.89 15.70 -12.00
N ASN A 86 12.08 15.45 -10.95
CA ASN A 86 10.89 16.24 -10.62
C ASN A 86 9.93 16.36 -11.82
N ASP A 87 9.74 15.25 -12.53
CA ASP A 87 8.86 15.15 -13.69
C ASP A 87 7.55 14.44 -13.33
N LEU A 88 6.46 15.21 -13.26
CA LEU A 88 5.16 14.67 -12.87
C LEU A 88 4.51 13.83 -13.98
N VAL A 89 4.81 14.12 -15.25
CA VAL A 89 4.18 13.41 -16.37
C VAL A 89 4.75 11.99 -16.43
N GLU A 90 6.08 11.88 -16.42
CA GLU A 90 6.77 10.58 -16.38
C GLU A 90 6.47 9.82 -15.09
N ALA A 91 6.29 10.51 -13.95
CA ALA A 91 5.88 9.85 -12.72
C ALA A 91 4.45 9.28 -12.81
N ALA A 92 3.54 9.95 -13.51
CA ALA A 92 2.18 9.46 -13.72
C ALA A 92 2.16 8.25 -14.66
N ASP A 93 3.00 8.25 -15.69
CA ASP A 93 3.19 7.14 -16.63
C ASP A 93 3.70 5.90 -15.90
N ALA A 94 4.85 6.02 -15.22
CA ALA A 94 5.46 4.91 -14.47
C ALA A 94 4.53 4.35 -13.37
N LEU A 95 3.70 5.19 -12.72
CA LEU A 95 2.70 4.71 -11.76
C LEU A 95 1.58 3.89 -12.42
N ALA A 96 1.12 4.30 -13.60
CA ALA A 96 0.12 3.56 -14.36
C ALA A 96 0.70 2.21 -14.85
N ASP A 97 1.93 2.22 -15.33
CA ASP A 97 2.60 1.03 -15.85
C ASP A 97 2.97 0.06 -14.74
N LEU A 98 3.43 0.52 -13.58
CA LEU A 98 3.58 -0.31 -12.38
C LEU A 98 2.29 -1.06 -12.05
N GLN A 99 1.14 -0.36 -12.05
CA GLN A 99 -0.14 -0.99 -11.80
C GLN A 99 -0.51 -2.02 -12.89
N TYR A 100 -0.13 -1.75 -14.14
CA TYR A 100 -0.35 -2.64 -15.28
C TYR A 100 0.48 -3.92 -15.18
N VAL A 101 1.80 -3.82 -14.94
CA VAL A 101 2.70 -4.97 -14.87
C VAL A 101 2.48 -5.81 -13.61
N VAL A 102 2.10 -5.19 -12.48
CA VAL A 102 1.67 -5.90 -11.27
C VAL A 102 0.39 -6.69 -11.53
N SER A 103 -0.59 -6.11 -12.24
CA SER A 103 -1.81 -6.85 -12.62
C SER A 103 -1.49 -8.04 -13.53
N GLY A 104 -0.50 -7.90 -14.43
CA GLY A 104 0.00 -9.01 -15.25
C GLY A 104 0.63 -10.13 -14.42
N ALA A 105 1.36 -9.79 -13.35
CA ALA A 105 1.89 -10.76 -12.40
C ALA A 105 0.76 -11.46 -11.62
N VAL A 106 -0.25 -10.73 -11.13
CA VAL A 106 -1.42 -11.33 -10.47
C VAL A 106 -2.08 -12.41 -11.34
N LEU A 107 -2.22 -12.15 -12.63
CA LEU A 107 -2.80 -13.10 -13.59
C LEU A 107 -1.92 -14.33 -13.83
N GLU A 108 -0.61 -14.15 -13.99
CA GLU A 108 0.33 -15.26 -14.23
C GLU A 108 0.67 -16.08 -12.99
N PHE A 109 0.36 -15.57 -11.80
CA PHE A 109 0.44 -16.33 -10.55
C PHE A 109 -0.91 -16.94 -10.19
N GLY A 110 -1.92 -16.82 -11.06
CA GLY A 110 -3.25 -17.41 -10.91
C GLY A 110 -4.04 -16.87 -9.73
N MET A 111 -3.76 -15.62 -9.37
CA MET A 111 -4.38 -14.94 -8.24
C MET A 111 -5.63 -14.14 -8.65
N ALA A 112 -6.07 -14.21 -9.90
CA ALA A 112 -7.12 -13.33 -10.44
C ALA A 112 -8.39 -13.28 -9.57
N ASP A 113 -8.89 -14.45 -9.17
CA ASP A 113 -10.13 -14.58 -8.37
C ASP A 113 -9.90 -14.40 -6.86
N LYS A 114 -8.64 -14.30 -6.42
CA LYS A 114 -8.26 -14.21 -4.98
C LYS A 114 -7.64 -12.86 -4.60
N PHE A 115 -7.13 -12.12 -5.58
CA PHE A 115 -6.30 -10.95 -5.31
C PHE A 115 -7.09 -9.84 -4.62
N LYS A 116 -8.38 -9.71 -4.89
CA LYS A 116 -9.25 -8.79 -4.16
C LYS A 116 -9.28 -9.12 -2.67
N ASP A 117 -9.53 -10.37 -2.32
CA ASP A 117 -9.61 -10.79 -0.91
C ASP A 117 -8.24 -10.63 -0.22
N VAL A 118 -7.15 -10.95 -0.93
CA VAL A 118 -5.78 -10.72 -0.45
C VAL A 118 -5.53 -9.23 -0.19
N PHE A 119 -5.94 -8.35 -1.12
CA PHE A 119 -5.78 -6.91 -0.95
C PHE A 119 -6.62 -6.38 0.22
N ASP A 120 -7.87 -6.83 0.35
CA ASP A 120 -8.77 -6.43 1.42
C ASP A 120 -8.25 -6.88 2.79
N GLU A 121 -7.66 -8.08 2.90
CA GLU A 121 -7.06 -8.57 4.13
C GLU A 121 -5.79 -7.77 4.50
N VAL A 122 -4.95 -7.43 3.51
CA VAL A 122 -3.82 -6.53 3.72
C VAL A 122 -4.30 -5.14 4.16
N HIS A 123 -5.38 -4.63 3.58
CA HIS A 123 -5.97 -3.35 3.95
C HIS A 123 -6.50 -3.40 5.40
N ARG A 124 -7.28 -4.42 5.77
CA ARG A 124 -7.77 -4.64 7.14
C ARG A 124 -6.62 -4.68 8.15
N SER A 125 -5.57 -5.46 7.87
CA SER A 125 -4.38 -5.52 8.72
C SER A 125 -3.70 -4.14 8.84
N ASN A 126 -3.57 -3.40 7.73
CA ASN A 126 -2.98 -2.06 7.75
C ASN A 126 -3.81 -1.07 8.57
N MET A 127 -5.14 -1.15 8.50
CA MET A 127 -6.04 -0.32 9.31
C MET A 127 -5.96 -0.65 10.81
N SER A 128 -5.68 -1.91 11.17
CA SER A 128 -5.48 -2.32 12.59
C SER A 128 -4.21 -1.73 13.25
N LYS A 129 -3.40 -0.95 12.51
CA LYS A 129 -2.30 -0.17 13.10
C LYS A 129 -2.78 1.00 13.95
N ALA A 130 -4.00 1.49 13.70
CA ALA A 130 -4.62 2.52 14.52
C ALA A 130 -4.89 2.01 15.95
N CYS A 131 -4.93 2.95 16.90
CA CYS A 131 -5.26 2.70 18.29
C CYS A 131 -6.63 3.31 18.58
N GLU A 132 -7.59 2.48 19.01
CA GLU A 132 -8.97 2.93 19.27
C GLU A 132 -9.06 3.93 20.44
N THR A 133 -8.12 3.85 21.39
CA THR A 133 -8.09 4.68 22.59
C THR A 133 -6.71 5.29 22.82
N GLU A 134 -6.66 6.37 23.60
CA GLU A 134 -5.41 7.04 23.94
C GLU A 134 -4.54 6.13 24.82
N GLU A 135 -5.17 5.30 25.65
CA GLU A 135 -4.51 4.32 26.50
C GLU A 135 -3.72 3.30 25.66
N ILE A 136 -4.31 2.81 24.56
CA ILE A 136 -3.63 1.90 23.62
C ILE A 136 -2.48 2.64 22.92
N ALA A 137 -2.66 3.91 22.55
CA ALA A 137 -1.61 4.72 21.93
C ALA A 137 -0.41 4.93 22.88
N LYS A 138 -0.66 5.24 24.16
CA LYS A 138 0.37 5.34 25.21
C LYS A 138 1.12 4.03 25.39
N ALA A 139 0.38 2.92 25.52
CA ALA A 139 0.98 1.58 25.64
C ALA A 139 1.84 1.22 24.40
N THR A 140 1.44 1.68 23.22
CA THR A 140 2.18 1.50 21.98
C THR A 140 3.47 2.33 21.95
N VAL A 141 3.43 3.59 22.40
CA VAL A 141 4.64 4.40 22.55
C VAL A 141 5.61 3.77 23.55
N GLU A 142 5.12 3.29 24.69
CA GLU A 142 5.95 2.59 25.68
C GLU A 142 6.56 1.30 25.12
N HIS A 143 5.82 0.56 24.30
CA HIS A 143 6.34 -0.62 23.60
C HIS A 143 7.54 -0.26 22.72
N TYR A 144 7.43 0.77 21.88
CA TYR A 144 8.52 1.18 20.99
C TYR A 144 9.66 1.89 21.72
N ALA A 145 9.40 2.57 22.84
CA ALA A 145 10.44 3.11 23.69
C ALA A 145 11.37 2.00 24.23
N ARG A 146 10.82 0.82 24.58
CA ARG A 146 11.61 -0.36 24.99
C ARG A 146 12.44 -0.96 23.85
N LEU A 147 12.09 -0.66 22.60
CA LEU A 147 12.82 -1.07 21.40
C LEU A 147 13.78 0.03 20.90
N GLU A 148 14.02 1.07 21.69
CA GLU A 148 14.87 2.21 21.32
C GLU A 148 14.40 2.91 20.03
N GLN A 149 13.08 2.92 19.80
CA GLN A 149 12.45 3.55 18.65
C GLN A 149 11.55 4.72 19.09
N PRO A 150 12.05 5.96 19.10
CA PRO A 150 11.27 7.14 19.45
C PRO A 150 10.03 7.30 18.57
N CYS A 151 8.90 7.53 19.22
CA CYS A 151 7.62 7.76 18.57
C CYS A 151 6.69 8.61 19.44
N SER A 152 5.73 9.21 18.77
CA SER A 152 4.71 10.07 19.34
C SER A 152 3.34 9.69 18.78
N TYR A 153 2.27 10.06 19.47
CA TYR A 153 0.90 9.77 19.02
C TYR A 153 0.10 11.04 18.77
N GLN A 154 -0.88 10.95 17.85
CA GLN A 154 -1.81 12.04 17.53
C GLN A 154 -3.20 11.47 17.27
N LYS A 155 -4.23 12.22 17.70
CA LYS A 155 -5.62 11.90 17.35
C LYS A 155 -5.94 12.41 15.94
N VAL A 156 -6.39 11.53 15.06
CA VAL A 156 -6.72 11.82 13.65
C VAL A 156 -8.04 11.14 13.32
N ASP A 157 -9.04 11.92 12.87
CA ASP A 157 -10.35 11.42 12.45
C ASP A 157 -11.05 10.45 13.43
N GLY A 158 -10.84 10.65 14.73
CA GLY A 158 -11.44 9.84 15.80
C GLY A 158 -10.55 8.73 16.33
N GLU A 159 -9.51 8.34 15.59
CA GLU A 159 -8.54 7.30 15.95
C GLU A 159 -7.26 7.90 16.54
N TRP A 160 -6.44 7.09 17.20
CA TRP A 160 -5.10 7.47 17.64
C TRP A 160 -4.03 6.78 16.79
N LEU A 161 -3.17 7.57 16.16
CA LEU A 161 -2.08 7.07 15.31
C LEU A 161 -0.75 7.29 16.01
N VAL A 162 0.11 6.28 15.99
CA VAL A 162 1.48 6.35 16.53
C VAL A 162 2.46 6.49 15.37
N TYR A 163 3.26 7.55 15.39
CA TYR A 163 4.22 7.89 14.36
C TYR A 163 5.63 7.76 14.87
N ARG A 164 6.50 7.17 14.05
CA ARG A 164 7.94 7.21 14.29
C ARG A 164 8.48 8.61 14.04
N ASP A 165 9.24 9.14 14.98
CA ASP A 165 9.66 10.54 14.95
C ASP A 165 10.62 10.86 13.78
N SER A 166 11.36 9.86 13.27
CA SER A 166 12.37 10.06 12.21
C SER A 166 11.78 10.37 10.84
N ASP A 167 10.61 9.83 10.52
CA ASP A 167 10.06 9.84 9.17
C ASP A 167 8.52 9.90 9.11
N ASN A 168 7.86 10.08 10.25
CA ASN A 168 6.40 10.08 10.39
C ASN A 168 5.73 8.81 9.86
N LYS A 169 6.44 7.68 9.86
CA LYS A 169 5.85 6.40 9.50
C LYS A 169 4.89 5.95 10.59
N VAL A 170 3.67 5.58 10.20
CA VAL A 170 2.69 4.95 11.11
C VAL A 170 3.24 3.61 11.60
N LEU A 171 3.29 3.45 12.92
CA LEU A 171 3.73 2.26 13.62
C LEU A 171 2.55 1.34 13.97
N LYS A 172 2.85 0.09 14.29
CA LYS A 172 1.82 -0.91 14.61
C LYS A 172 1.36 -0.71 16.05
N SER A 173 0.06 -0.55 16.26
CA SER A 173 -0.58 -0.66 17.57
C SER A 173 -0.13 -1.94 18.30
N VAL A 174 -0.09 -1.92 19.63
CA VAL A 174 0.07 -3.14 20.43
C VAL A 174 -1.08 -4.14 20.26
N GLN A 175 -2.23 -3.69 19.72
CA GLN A 175 -3.36 -4.54 19.33
C GLN A 175 -3.41 -4.84 17.82
N TYR A 176 -2.33 -4.54 17.09
CA TYR A 176 -2.22 -4.82 15.66
C TYR A 176 -2.54 -6.28 15.34
N SER A 177 -3.35 -6.46 14.29
CA SER A 177 -3.70 -7.76 13.74
C SER A 177 -2.96 -7.99 12.42
N PRO A 178 -2.08 -9.00 12.33
CA PRO A 178 -1.40 -9.32 11.08
C PRO A 178 -2.37 -9.83 10.01
N ALA A 179 -2.01 -9.61 8.74
CA ALA A 179 -2.73 -10.15 7.60
C ALA A 179 -2.61 -11.69 7.56
N ASP A 180 -3.73 -12.39 7.44
CA ASP A 180 -3.79 -13.84 7.22
C ASP A 180 -3.89 -14.18 5.73
N ILE A 181 -2.75 -14.10 5.04
CA ILE A 181 -2.67 -14.38 3.60
C ILE A 181 -2.90 -15.86 3.31
N GLN A 182 -2.44 -16.75 4.19
CA GLN A 182 -2.60 -18.19 3.99
C GLN A 182 -4.09 -18.58 4.06
N GLY A 183 -4.79 -18.16 5.12
CA GLY A 183 -6.22 -18.40 5.26
C GLY A 183 -7.00 -17.80 4.09
N THR A 184 -6.61 -16.60 3.62
CA THR A 184 -7.26 -15.95 2.47
C THR A 184 -7.09 -16.75 1.17
N LEU A 185 -5.91 -17.33 0.92
CA LEU A 185 -5.68 -18.17 -0.26
C LEU A 185 -6.38 -19.53 -0.17
N GLU A 186 -6.55 -20.07 1.03
CA GLU A 186 -7.18 -21.37 1.27
C GLU A 186 -8.71 -21.30 1.36
N ALA A 187 -9.27 -20.15 1.74
CA ALA A 187 -10.71 -19.91 1.80
C ALA A 187 -11.35 -20.14 0.42
N GLY A 188 -12.34 -21.04 0.35
CA GLY A 188 -13.03 -21.44 -0.89
C GLY A 188 -12.73 -22.85 -1.38
N LYS A 189 -11.80 -23.60 -0.76
CA LYS A 189 -11.63 -25.05 -1.01
C LYS A 189 -12.82 -25.89 -0.55
N GLU A 190 -13.64 -25.37 0.37
CA GLU A 190 -14.74 -26.12 1.00
C GLU A 190 -16.00 -26.26 0.13
N ASN A 191 -16.13 -25.47 -0.95
CA ASN A 191 -17.32 -25.49 -1.81
C ASN A 191 -17.16 -26.34 -3.09
N GLU A 192 -16.03 -27.02 -3.30
CA GLU A 192 -15.78 -27.85 -4.50
C GLU A 192 -15.87 -29.37 -4.23
N THR A 193 -16.21 -29.79 -3.01
CA THR A 193 -16.56 -31.18 -2.69
C THR A 193 -18.05 -31.29 -2.37
N ASN A 194 -18.88 -31.35 -3.42
CA ASN A 194 -20.19 -32.01 -3.38
C ASN A 194 -20.59 -32.45 -4.80
#